data_AF-A0A6S6ULT4-F1
#
_entry.id   AF-A0A6S6ULT4-F1
#
_cell.length_a   1.000
_cell.length_b   1.000
_cell.length_c   1.000
_cell.angle_alpha   90.00
_cell.angle_beta   90.00
_cell.angle_gamma   90.00
#
_symmetry.space_group_name_H-M   'P 1'
#
loop_
_entity.id
_entity.type
_entity.pdbx_description
1 polymer ?
#
loop_
_entity_poly.entity_id
_entity_poly.type
_entity_poly.pdbx_seq_one_letter_code
_entity_poly.pdbx_strand_id
1 'polypeptide(L)'
;MNTALLFWRGVTIIGVFGLLGLIIIWNGWLAPVQQVPLWLELLLFGLPLALLARGILYGKAIAHVRATMISLAYTTISIWFILTPQEETYGYLMLLFSILLYAGGFFGAKYISKASETN
;
A
#
# COMPACT_ATOMS: atom_id res chain seq x y z
N MET A 1 -17.63 13.70 -13.88
CA MET A 1 -16.71 13.03 -12.92
C MET A 1 -15.54 12.47 -13.73
N ASN A 2 -14.30 12.88 -13.44
CA ASN A 2 -13.13 12.52 -14.26
C ASN A 2 -12.86 11.01 -14.17
N THR A 3 -13.03 10.27 -15.26
CA THR A 3 -12.77 8.82 -15.35
C THR A 3 -11.33 8.46 -14.97
N ALA A 4 -10.36 9.34 -15.28
CA ALA A 4 -8.97 9.20 -14.86
C ALA A 4 -8.79 9.21 -13.33
N LEU A 5 -9.56 10.04 -12.61
CA LEU A 5 -9.49 10.10 -11.15
C LEU A 5 -10.00 8.80 -10.51
N LEU A 6 -11.09 8.25 -11.04
CA LEU A 6 -11.65 6.99 -10.59
C LEU A 6 -10.68 5.82 -10.84
N PHE A 7 -10.01 5.81 -12.01
CA PHE A 7 -9.00 4.81 -12.35
C PHE A 7 -7.84 4.82 -11.33
N TRP A 8 -7.23 5.97 -11.09
CA TRP A 8 -6.09 6.07 -10.14
C TRP A 8 -6.50 5.79 -8.70
N ARG A 9 -7.73 6.15 -8.31
CA ARG A 9 -8.28 5.77 -7.00
C ARG A 9 -8.42 4.24 -6.90
N GLY A 10 -8.88 3.58 -7.97
CA GLY A 10 -8.92 2.13 -8.07
C GLY A 10 -7.54 1.49 -7.90
N VAL A 11 -6.53 1.98 -8.62
CA VAL A 11 -5.14 1.49 -8.50
C VAL A 11 -4.62 1.64 -7.06
N THR A 12 -4.87 2.78 -6.42
CA THR A 12 -4.46 3.02 -5.02
C THR A 12 -5.14 2.04 -4.07
N ILE A 13 -6.44 1.80 -4.25
CA ILE A 13 -7.22 0.84 -3.45
C ILE A 13 -6.69 -0.57 -3.64
N ILE A 14 -6.42 -1.00 -4.87
CA ILE A 14 -5.82 -2.31 -5.16
C ILE A 14 -4.45 -2.44 -4.48
N GLY A 15 -3.62 -1.39 -4.50
CA GLY A 15 -2.33 -1.39 -3.80
C GLY A 15 -2.47 -1.54 -2.28
N VAL A 16 -3.37 -0.78 -1.65
CA VAL A 16 -3.60 -0.86 -0.20
C VAL A 16 -4.21 -2.20 0.21
N PHE A 17 -5.31 -2.61 -0.43
CA PHE A 17 -5.97 -3.87 -0.09
C PHE A 17 -5.13 -5.08 -0.49
N GLY A 18 -4.36 -4.99 -1.57
CA GLY A 18 -3.39 -6.01 -1.98
C GLY A 18 -2.29 -6.20 -0.93
N LEU A 19 -1.67 -5.11 -0.45
CA LEU A 19 -0.71 -5.17 0.66
C LEU A 19 -1.35 -5.72 1.94
N LEU A 20 -2.52 -5.23 2.35
CA LEU A 20 -3.22 -5.71 3.54
C LEU A 20 -3.55 -7.19 3.46
N GLY A 21 -4.14 -7.63 2.34
CA GLY A 21 -4.47 -9.02 2.09
C GLY A 21 -3.23 -9.90 2.06
N LEU A 22 -2.16 -9.43 1.41
CA LEU A 22 -0.88 -10.13 1.38
C LEU A 22 -0.30 -10.31 2.79
N ILE A 23 -0.28 -9.25 3.61
CA ILE A 23 0.23 -9.32 4.99
C ILE A 23 -0.61 -10.30 5.82
N ILE A 24 -1.94 -10.29 5.69
CA ILE A 24 -2.83 -11.18 6.45
C ILE A 24 -2.67 -12.63 6.00
N ILE A 25 -2.70 -12.89 4.70
CA ILE A 25 -2.62 -14.25 4.14
C ILE A 25 -1.24 -14.85 4.39
N TRP A 26 -0.19 -14.07 4.17
CA TRP A 26 1.17 -14.56 4.34
C TRP A 26 1.48 -14.84 5.81
N ASN A 27 1.25 -13.87 6.71
CA ASN A 27 1.56 -14.05 8.12
C ASN A 27 0.58 -15.00 8.82
N GLY A 28 -0.67 -15.11 8.35
CA GLY A 28 -1.65 -16.03 8.92
C GLY A 28 -1.45 -17.49 8.50
N TRP A 29 -0.95 -17.74 7.29
CA TRP A 29 -1.02 -19.08 6.68
C TRP A 29 0.29 -19.59 6.06
N LEU A 30 1.11 -18.73 5.46
CA LEU A 30 2.28 -19.15 4.67
C LEU A 30 3.62 -18.91 5.38
N ALA A 31 3.65 -18.22 6.52
CA ALA A 31 4.88 -17.89 7.21
C ALA A 31 5.60 -19.15 7.73
N PRO A 32 6.81 -19.46 7.23
CA PRO A 32 7.53 -20.67 7.61
C PRO A 32 8.14 -20.59 9.01
N VAL A 33 8.56 -19.41 9.47
CA VAL A 33 9.06 -19.14 10.84
C VAL A 33 8.69 -17.73 11.25
N GLN A 34 7.75 -17.59 12.19
CA GLN A 34 7.41 -16.27 12.76
C GLN A 34 8.45 -15.88 13.81
N GLN A 35 9.32 -14.94 13.48
CA GLN A 35 10.25 -14.35 14.45
C GLN A 35 9.57 -13.37 15.41
N VAL A 36 8.44 -12.80 14.97
CA VAL A 36 7.69 -11.76 15.69
C VAL A 36 6.24 -12.24 15.87
N PRO A 37 5.56 -11.87 16.97
CA PRO A 37 4.16 -12.23 17.15
C PRO A 37 3.27 -11.67 16.02
N LEU A 38 2.43 -12.53 15.43
CA LEU A 38 1.51 -12.20 14.33
C LEU A 38 0.70 -10.91 14.55
N TRP A 39 0.17 -10.74 15.76
CA TRP A 39 -0.64 -9.57 16.10
C TRP A 39 0.17 -8.27 16.07
N LEU A 40 1.47 -8.33 16.40
CA LEU A 40 2.36 -7.18 16.40
C LEU A 40 2.69 -6.75 14.96
N GLU A 41 3.00 -7.69 14.07
CA GLU A 41 3.22 -7.39 12.65
C GLU A 41 1.97 -6.84 11.98
N LEU A 42 0.81 -7.44 12.26
CA LEU A 42 -0.47 -6.94 11.73
C LEU A 42 -0.82 -5.54 12.25
N LEU A 43 -0.50 -5.23 13.51
CA LEU A 43 -0.67 -3.88 14.05
C LEU A 43 0.34 -2.91 13.44
N LEU A 44 1.61 -3.29 13.34
CA LEU A 44 2.66 -2.40 12.88
C LEU A 44 2.53 -2.08 11.38
N PHE A 45 2.20 -3.09 10.58
CA PHE A 45 2.07 -2.97 9.13
C PHE A 45 0.61 -2.75 8.69
N GLY A 46 -0.34 -3.53 9.20
CA GLY A 46 -1.73 -3.43 8.79
C GLY A 46 -2.44 -2.14 9.24
N LEU A 47 -2.16 -1.65 10.45
CA LEU A 47 -2.84 -0.46 11.00
C LEU A 47 -2.59 0.82 10.18
N PRO A 48 -1.34 1.20 9.83
CA PRO A 48 -1.11 2.38 9.00
C PRO A 48 -1.76 2.26 7.62
N LEU A 49 -1.80 1.05 7.03
CA LEU A 49 -2.53 0.82 5.79
C LEU A 49 -4.04 0.95 5.92
N ALA A 50 -4.62 0.43 7.01
CA ALA A 50 -6.06 0.52 7.25
C ALA A 50 -6.50 1.98 7.42
N LEU A 51 -5.70 2.78 8.13
CA LEU A 51 -5.92 4.22 8.26
C LEU A 51 -5.81 4.94 6.91
N LEU A 52 -4.85 4.53 6.07
CA LEU A 52 -4.67 5.05 4.73
C LEU A 52 -5.85 4.70 3.81
N ALA A 53 -6.30 3.44 3.84
CA ALA A 53 -7.46 2.93 3.07
C ALA A 53 -8.69 3.80 3.33
N ARG A 54 -8.97 4.08 4.61
CA ARG A 54 -10.07 4.94 5.03
C ARG A 54 -9.93 6.34 4.42
N GLY A 55 -8.74 6.94 4.47
CA GLY A 55 -8.47 8.25 3.89
C GLY A 55 -8.70 8.33 2.38
N ILE A 56 -8.29 7.30 1.63
CA ILE A 56 -8.44 7.22 0.15
C ILE A 56 -9.92 7.07 -0.23
N LEU A 57 -10.69 6.29 0.53
CA LEU A 57 -12.12 6.11 0.29
C LEU A 57 -12.91 7.43 0.43
N TYR A 58 -12.51 8.30 1.36
CA TYR A 58 -13.10 9.65 1.49
C TYR A 58 -12.60 10.65 0.43
N GLY A 59 -11.72 10.25 -0.50
CA GLY A 59 -11.28 11.08 -1.63
C GLY A 59 -10.39 12.26 -1.25
N LYS A 60 -9.74 12.24 -0.08
CA LYS A 60 -8.90 13.36 0.37
C LYS A 60 -7.56 13.38 -0.37
N ALA A 61 -7.17 14.53 -0.93
CA ALA A 61 -5.87 14.72 -1.58
C ALA A 61 -4.69 14.31 -0.66
N ILE A 62 -4.78 14.68 0.61
CA ILE A 62 -3.77 14.36 1.63
C ILE A 62 -3.58 12.83 1.82
N ALA A 63 -4.61 12.03 1.55
CA ALA A 63 -4.52 10.57 1.67
C ALA A 63 -3.69 9.96 0.54
N HIS A 64 -3.78 10.51 -0.68
CA HIS A 64 -2.94 10.10 -1.80
C HIS A 64 -1.45 10.44 -1.57
N VAL A 65 -1.16 11.58 -0.94
CA VAL A 65 0.22 11.94 -0.55
C VAL A 65 0.73 11.05 0.59
N ARG A 66 -0.10 10.72 1.58
CA ARG A 66 0.26 9.75 2.61
C ARG A 66 0.53 8.36 2.01
N ALA A 67 -0.21 7.98 0.96
CA ALA A 67 -0.05 6.70 0.30
C ALA A 67 1.31 6.55 -0.36
N THR A 68 1.80 7.61 -1.02
CA THR A 68 3.15 7.60 -1.61
C THR A 68 4.24 7.49 -0.54
N MET A 69 4.11 8.21 0.57
CA MET A 69 5.09 8.09 1.67
C MET A 69 5.09 6.69 2.29
N ILE A 70 3.92 6.10 2.56
CA ILE A 70 3.82 4.74 3.10
C ILE A 70 4.40 3.72 2.11
N SER A 71 4.09 3.85 0.82
CA SER A 71 4.61 2.90 -0.18
C SER A 71 6.14 2.84 -0.23
N LEU A 72 6.84 3.95 0.00
CA LEU A 72 8.30 3.97 0.08
C LEU A 72 8.81 3.12 1.25
N ALA A 73 8.19 3.24 2.43
CA ALA A 73 8.53 2.40 3.58
C ALA A 73 8.33 0.90 3.27
N TYR A 74 7.21 0.55 2.63
CA TYR A 74 6.93 -0.83 2.20
C TYR A 74 7.92 -1.34 1.17
N THR A 75 8.36 -0.50 0.24
CA THR A 75 9.41 -0.86 -0.71
C THR A 75 10.72 -1.17 0.01
N THR A 76 11.13 -0.37 1.00
CA THR A 76 12.33 -0.68 1.80
C THR A 76 12.20 -2.02 2.53
N ILE A 77 11.04 -2.26 3.16
CA ILE A 77 10.76 -3.53 3.87
C ILE A 77 10.77 -4.72 2.90
N SER A 78 10.19 -4.55 1.71
CA SER A 78 10.15 -5.63 0.71
C SER A 78 11.54 -6.09 0.29
N ILE A 79 12.52 -5.17 0.18
CA ILE A 79 13.91 -5.51 -0.14
C ILE A 79 14.51 -6.41 0.94
N TRP A 80 14.21 -6.15 2.22
CA TRP A 80 14.65 -6.99 3.32
C TRP A 80 14.14 -8.43 3.18
N PHE A 81 12.86 -8.58 2.85
CA PHE A 81 12.25 -9.90 2.63
C PHE A 81 12.75 -10.59 1.36
N ILE A 82 13.06 -9.84 0.29
CA ILE A 82 13.69 -10.39 -0.93
C ILE A 82 15.06 -10.99 -0.64
N LEU A 83 15.82 -10.41 0.29
CA LEU A 83 17.15 -10.91 0.67
C LEU A 83 17.09 -12.11 1.63
N THR A 84 15.90 -12.50 2.08
CA THR A 84 15.68 -13.61 3.01
C THR A 84 15.23 -14.84 2.23
N PRO A 85 16.06 -15.90 2.09
CA PRO A 85 15.80 -17.03 1.17
C PRO A 85 14.47 -17.76 1.38
N GLN A 86 13.96 -17.73 2.61
CA GLN A 86 12.71 -18.38 2.98
C GLN A 86 11.46 -17.55 2.65
N GLU A 87 11.62 -16.23 2.44
CA GLU A 87 10.52 -15.28 2.28
C GLU A 87 10.65 -14.39 1.04
N GLU A 88 11.51 -14.76 0.07
CA GLU A 88 11.76 -13.95 -1.13
C GLU A 88 10.46 -13.67 -1.91
N THR A 89 9.58 -14.68 -2.00
CA THR A 89 8.27 -14.55 -2.69
C THR A 89 7.38 -13.51 -2.02
N TYR A 90 7.41 -13.43 -0.68
CA TYR A 90 6.68 -12.40 0.07
C TYR A 90 7.22 -11.01 -0.27
N GLY A 91 8.54 -10.87 -0.30
CA GLY A 91 9.22 -9.65 -0.67
C GLY A 91 8.85 -9.18 -2.08
N TYR A 92 8.86 -10.05 -3.08
CA TYR A 92 8.46 -9.69 -4.45
C TYR A 92 6.99 -9.26 -4.55
N LEU A 93 6.08 -9.96 -3.89
CA LEU A 93 4.66 -9.59 -3.86
C LEU A 93 4.46 -8.24 -3.14
N MET A 94 5.13 -8.03 -2.02
CA MET A 94 5.07 -6.78 -1.26
C MET A 94 5.61 -5.61 -2.09
N LEU A 95 6.71 -5.81 -2.83
CA LEU A 95 7.28 -4.83 -3.75
C LEU A 95 6.31 -4.49 -4.89
N LEU A 96 5.66 -5.49 -5.48
CA LEU A 96 4.68 -5.27 -6.55
C LEU A 96 3.52 -4.37 -6.08
N PHE A 97 2.93 -4.69 -4.92
CA PHE A 97 1.82 -3.89 -4.39
C PHE A 97 2.26 -2.52 -3.87
N SER A 98 3.49 -2.38 -3.35
CA SER A 98 4.01 -1.07 -2.95
C SER A 98 4.21 -0.15 -4.16
N ILE A 99 4.68 -0.67 -5.29
CA ILE A 99 4.78 0.08 -6.54
C ILE A 99 3.40 0.53 -7.04
N LEU A 100 2.41 -0.36 -7.00
CA LEU A 100 1.03 -0.01 -7.36
C LEU A 100 0.47 1.08 -6.43
N LEU A 101 0.73 0.98 -5.13
CA LEU A 101 0.32 1.98 -4.15
C LEU A 101 0.97 3.34 -4.41
N TYR A 102 2.28 3.35 -4.72
CA TYR A 102 3.01 4.57 -5.07
C TYR A 102 2.43 5.23 -6.33
N ALA A 103 2.25 4.44 -7.41
CA ALA A 103 1.71 4.95 -8.67
C ALA A 103 0.30 5.51 -8.48
N GLY A 104 -0.59 4.77 -7.82
CA GLY A 104 -1.95 5.21 -7.50
C GLY A 104 -1.99 6.49 -6.67
N GLY A 105 -1.17 6.56 -5.62
CA GLY A 105 -1.05 7.74 -4.77
C GLY A 105 -0.52 8.96 -5.52
N PHE A 106 0.57 8.80 -6.25
CA PHE A 106 1.26 9.92 -6.93
C PHE A 106 0.40 10.51 -8.05
N PHE A 107 -0.11 9.67 -8.95
CA PHE A 107 -0.96 10.15 -10.03
C PHE A 107 -2.31 10.64 -9.48
N GLY A 108 -2.91 9.95 -8.51
CA GLY A 108 -4.14 10.39 -7.86
C GLY A 108 -4.03 11.79 -7.25
N ALA A 109 -2.96 12.07 -6.50
CA ALA A 109 -2.71 13.40 -5.94
C ALA A 109 -2.55 14.47 -7.04
N LYS A 110 -1.81 14.15 -8.12
CA LYS A 110 -1.60 15.07 -9.24
C LYS A 110 -2.90 15.46 -9.95
N TYR A 111 -3.80 14.50 -10.19
CA TYR A 111 -5.09 14.78 -10.82
C TYR A 111 -6.04 15.57 -9.90
N ILE A 112 -5.97 15.36 -8.58
CA ILE A 112 -6.75 16.15 -7.62
C ILE A 112 -6.24 17.59 -7.56
N SER A 113 -4.92 17.80 -7.48
CA SER A 113 -4.30 19.13 -7.47
C SER A 113 -4.64 19.94 -8.73
N LYS A 114 -4.61 19.29 -9.90
CA LYS A 114 -4.96 19.93 -11.17
C LYS A 114 -6.43 20.36 -11.22
N ALA A 115 -7.33 19.61 -10.58
CA ALA A 115 -8.75 19.96 -10.54
C ALA A 115 -9.05 21.13 -9.58
N SER A 116 -8.21 21.37 -8.57
CA SER A 116 -8.35 22.53 -7.67
C SER A 116 -7.82 23.84 -8.27
N GLU A 117 -6.89 23.80 -9.22
CA GLU A 117 -6.35 25.01 -9.89
C GLU A 117 -7.28 25.59 -10.96
N THR A 118 -8.29 24.82 -11.41
CA THR A 118 -9.24 25.22 -12.46
C THR A 118 -10.55 25.81 -11.94
N ASN A 119 -10.68 26.03 -10.63
CA ASN A 119 -11.80 26.74 -9.99
C ASN A 119 -11.32 28.06 -9.39
#